data_AF-A0A2G5RMZ7-F1
#
_entry.id   AF-A0A2G5RMZ7-F1
#
_cell.length_a   1.000
_cell.length_b   1.000
_cell.length_c   1.000
_cell.angle_alpha   90.00
_cell.angle_beta   90.00
_cell.angle_gamma   90.00
#
_symmetry.space_group_name_H-M   'P 1'
#
loop_
_entity.id
_entity.type
_entity.pdbx_description
1 polymer ?
#
loop_
_entity_poly.entity_id
_entity_poly.type
_entity_poly.pdbx_seq_one_letter_code
_entity_poly.pdbx_strand_id
1 'polypeptide(L)'
;MHKNMWMFLLVIVGISLFYFIQKDDDVITKANVIIYTDGKTSSEKEITDLKTLQSLQRVFTKIEWNRYIEVKMVRQEDAELIMFRQVKQHMPEKTIQYRIWFEHADVGATIISSDPEENIGTLNKNDAKTLEDIIYQK
;
A
#
# COMPACT_ATOMS: atom_id res chain seq x y z
N MET A 1 4.37 -8.62 49.63
CA MET A 1 4.03 -7.56 48.64
C MET A 1 3.70 -8.12 47.24
N HIS A 2 3.16 -9.35 47.10
CA HIS A 2 2.92 -9.99 45.79
C HIS A 2 1.43 -10.23 45.42
N LYS A 3 0.48 -10.00 46.34
CA LYS A 3 -0.93 -10.38 46.13
C LYS A 3 -1.67 -9.61 45.02
N ASN A 4 -1.16 -8.45 44.61
CA ASN A 4 -1.82 -7.59 43.62
C ASN A 4 -1.07 -7.52 42.28
N MET A 5 0.10 -8.18 42.16
CA MET A 5 0.94 -8.14 40.96
C MET A 5 0.22 -8.71 39.72
N TRP A 6 -0.61 -9.74 39.93
CA TRP A 6 -1.39 -10.36 38.86
C TRP A 6 -2.47 -9.43 38.31
N MET A 7 -3.01 -8.53 39.14
CA MET A 7 -4.02 -7.56 38.71
C MET A 7 -3.43 -6.57 37.67
N PHE A 8 -2.17 -6.16 37.86
CA PHE A 8 -1.46 -5.32 36.89
C PHE A 8 -1.18 -6.06 35.57
N LEU A 9 -0.84 -7.36 35.63
CA LEU A 9 -0.66 -8.17 34.43
C LEU A 9 -1.96 -8.34 33.64
N LEU A 10 -3.11 -8.51 34.31
CA LEU A 10 -4.42 -8.60 33.64
C LEU A 10 -4.81 -7.29 32.97
N VAL A 11 -4.48 -6.15 33.57
CA VAL A 11 -4.71 -4.83 32.96
C VAL A 11 -3.82 -4.62 31.73
N ILE A 12 -2.53 -4.99 31.79
CA ILE A 12 -1.61 -4.88 30.65
C ILE A 12 -2.04 -5.80 29.50
N VAL A 13 -2.43 -7.04 29.80
CA VAL A 13 -2.95 -7.98 28.79
C VAL A 13 -4.30 -7.52 28.23
N GLY A 14 -5.16 -6.94 29.06
CA GLY A 14 -6.43 -6.37 28.61
C GLY A 14 -6.23 -5.19 27.66
N ILE A 15 -5.27 -4.30 27.96
CA ILE A 15 -4.92 -3.15 27.10
C ILE A 15 -4.31 -3.64 25.79
N SER A 16 -3.39 -4.60 25.81
CA SER A 16 -2.77 -5.12 24.58
C SER A 16 -3.79 -5.85 23.68
N LEU A 17 -4.72 -6.61 24.26
CA LEU A 17 -5.84 -7.22 23.52
C LEU A 17 -6.79 -6.17 22.94
N PHE A 18 -7.05 -5.08 23.67
CA PHE A 18 -7.89 -3.98 23.19
C PHE A 18 -7.25 -3.21 22.03
N TYR A 19 -5.93 -2.99 22.07
CA TYR A 19 -5.17 -2.45 20.95
C TYR A 19 -5.19 -3.37 19.72
N PHE A 20 -5.18 -4.69 19.92
CA PHE A 20 -5.26 -5.65 18.82
C PHE A 20 -6.65 -5.65 18.15
N ILE A 21 -7.71 -5.43 18.93
CA ILE A 21 -9.10 -5.33 18.44
C ILE A 21 -9.39 -4.00 17.73
N GLN A 22 -8.68 -2.92 18.07
CA GLN A 22 -8.81 -1.61 17.41
C GLN A 22 -8.01 -1.46 16.11
N LYS A 23 -7.33 -2.50 15.63
CA LYS A 23 -6.69 -2.44 14.31
C LYS A 23 -7.80 -2.38 13.25
N ASP A 24 -8.20 -1.17 12.93
CA ASP A 24 -9.11 -0.85 11.82
C ASP A 24 -8.49 -1.41 10.55
N ASP A 25 -9.12 -2.43 9.95
CA ASP A 25 -8.64 -3.02 8.71
C ASP A 25 -8.88 -2.01 7.58
N ASP A 26 -7.82 -1.30 7.20
CA ASP A 26 -7.77 -0.53 5.96
C ASP A 26 -7.83 -1.50 4.77
N VAL A 27 -9.03 -1.70 4.22
CA VAL A 27 -9.26 -2.66 3.14
C VAL A 27 -9.37 -1.92 1.81
N ILE A 28 -8.59 -2.36 0.82
CA ILE A 28 -8.78 -1.94 -0.57
C ILE A 28 -10.08 -2.55 -1.11
N THR A 29 -11.04 -1.70 -1.47
CA THR A 29 -12.34 -2.09 -2.04
C THR A 29 -12.25 -2.23 -3.56
N LYS A 30 -11.41 -1.41 -4.19
CA LYS A 30 -11.22 -1.34 -5.62
C LYS A 30 -9.88 -0.70 -5.95
N ALA A 31 -9.32 -1.04 -7.11
CA ALA A 31 -8.19 -0.30 -7.67
C ALA A 31 -8.37 -0.05 -9.17
N ASN A 32 -7.96 1.12 -9.64
CA ASN A 32 -7.83 1.41 -11.06
C ASN A 32 -6.35 1.50 -11.42
N VAL A 33 -5.97 0.97 -12.57
CA VAL A 33 -4.60 0.95 -13.08
C VAL A 33 -4.57 1.62 -14.44
N ILE A 34 -3.67 2.58 -14.61
CA ILE A 34 -3.37 3.21 -15.89
C ILE A 34 -1.91 2.87 -16.20
N ILE A 35 -1.67 2.28 -17.37
CA ILE A 35 -0.33 1.89 -17.83
C ILE A 35 0.11 2.86 -18.92
N TYR A 36 1.35 3.34 -18.83
CA TYR A 36 1.93 4.24 -19.82
C TYR A 36 2.99 3.53 -20.65
N THR A 37 2.95 3.79 -21.96
CA THR A 37 3.97 3.33 -22.93
C THR A 37 4.28 4.50 -23.85
N ASP A 38 5.56 4.82 -24.04
CA ASP A 38 6.03 5.93 -24.90
C ASP A 38 5.33 7.27 -24.63
N GLY A 39 5.07 7.54 -23.36
CA GLY A 39 4.46 8.77 -22.88
C GLY A 39 2.95 8.90 -23.12
N LYS A 40 2.28 7.82 -23.52
CA LYS A 40 0.83 7.78 -23.74
C LYS A 40 0.18 6.70 -22.89
N THR A 41 -1.09 6.91 -22.56
CA THR A 41 -1.92 5.86 -21.95
C THR A 41 -2.02 4.68 -22.91
N SER A 42 -1.48 3.56 -22.49
CA SER A 42 -1.49 2.31 -23.25
C SER A 42 -2.67 1.42 -22.85
N SER A 43 -3.05 1.42 -21.57
CA SER A 43 -4.14 0.60 -21.05
C SER A 43 -4.70 1.23 -19.77
N GLU A 44 -5.99 1.09 -19.56
CA GLU A 44 -6.67 1.38 -18.30
C GLU A 44 -7.48 0.16 -17.89
N LYS A 45 -7.42 -0.21 -16.60
CA LYS A 45 -8.05 -1.40 -16.06
C LYS A 45 -8.61 -1.15 -14.67
N GLU A 46 -9.73 -1.80 -14.35
CA GLU A 46 -10.30 -1.84 -13.01
C GLU A 46 -10.04 -3.23 -12.39
N ILE A 47 -9.63 -3.24 -11.13
CA ILE A 47 -9.40 -4.43 -10.31
C ILE A 47 -10.45 -4.43 -9.19
N THR A 48 -11.33 -5.42 -9.24
CA THR A 48 -12.34 -5.73 -8.21
C THR A 48 -12.23 -7.16 -7.69
N ASP A 49 -11.35 -7.98 -8.27
CA ASP A 49 -11.10 -9.35 -7.82
C ASP A 49 -10.46 -9.35 -6.43
N LEU A 50 -11.14 -9.98 -5.47
CA LEU A 50 -10.75 -9.98 -4.07
C LEU A 50 -9.36 -10.58 -3.84
N LYS A 51 -8.97 -11.62 -4.58
CA LYS A 51 -7.65 -12.26 -4.41
C LYS A 51 -6.53 -11.33 -4.88
N THR A 52 -6.77 -10.61 -5.98
CA THR A 52 -5.85 -9.62 -6.54
C THR A 52 -5.73 -8.42 -5.60
N LEU A 53 -6.84 -7.91 -5.07
CA LEU A 53 -6.85 -6.83 -4.09
C LEU A 53 -6.12 -7.20 -2.80
N GLN A 54 -6.31 -8.42 -2.28
CA GLN A 54 -5.55 -8.93 -1.14
C GLN A 54 -4.06 -9.10 -1.42
N SER A 55 -3.70 -9.47 -2.66
CA SER A 55 -2.30 -9.56 -3.07
C SER A 55 -1.66 -8.18 -3.16
N LEU A 56 -2.38 -7.21 -3.73
CA LEU A 56 -1.99 -5.81 -3.77
C LEU A 56 -1.78 -5.25 -2.36
N GLN A 57 -2.74 -5.47 -1.46
CA GLN A 57 -2.62 -5.09 -0.05
C GLN A 57 -1.33 -5.65 0.57
N ARG A 58 -1.05 -6.95 0.38
CA ARG A 58 0.16 -7.58 0.92
C ARG A 58 1.43 -6.96 0.37
N VAL A 59 1.51 -6.68 -0.93
CA VAL A 59 2.68 -6.01 -1.51
C VAL A 59 2.85 -4.61 -0.93
N PHE A 60 1.76 -3.84 -0.77
CA PHE A 60 1.82 -2.50 -0.20
C PHE A 60 2.30 -2.47 1.26
N THR A 61 2.09 -3.54 2.04
CA THR A 61 2.69 -3.65 3.38
C THR A 61 4.22 -3.84 3.38
N LYS A 62 4.82 -4.12 2.22
CA LYS A 62 6.27 -4.30 2.05
C LYS A 62 6.98 -3.04 1.58
N ILE A 63 6.24 -1.97 1.27
CA ILE A 63 6.83 -0.72 0.81
C ILE A 63 7.56 -0.05 1.96
N GLU A 64 8.81 0.31 1.74
CA GLU A 64 9.59 1.13 2.67
C GLU A 64 9.38 2.61 2.34
N TRP A 65 8.50 3.27 3.11
CA TRP A 65 8.16 4.68 2.93
C TRP A 65 9.16 5.63 3.58
N ASN A 66 9.49 6.71 2.88
CA ASN A 66 10.27 7.82 3.38
C ASN A 66 9.55 9.14 3.09
N ARG A 67 9.15 9.85 4.14
CA ARG A 67 8.38 11.10 4.01
C ARG A 67 9.22 12.37 3.79
N TYR A 68 10.53 12.30 3.97
CA TYR A 68 11.40 13.47 4.08
C TYR A 68 12.25 13.75 2.84
N ILE A 69 12.11 12.95 1.78
CA ILE A 69 12.87 13.13 0.55
C ILE A 69 12.08 14.02 -0.41
N GLU A 70 12.76 15.03 -0.95
CA GLU A 70 12.25 15.83 -2.05
C GLU A 70 12.45 15.06 -3.37
N VAL A 71 11.36 14.79 -4.07
CA VAL A 71 11.38 13.92 -5.26
C VAL A 71 11.49 14.77 -6.53
N LYS A 72 12.52 14.50 -7.34
CA LYS A 72 12.67 15.07 -8.69
C LYS A 72 12.55 13.95 -9.72
N MET A 73 11.44 13.94 -10.45
CA MET A 73 11.18 12.91 -11.47
C MET A 73 11.83 13.28 -12.80
N VAL A 74 12.59 12.33 -13.35
CA VAL A 74 13.40 12.49 -14.57
C VAL A 74 12.67 11.97 -15.82
N ARG A 75 11.67 11.10 -15.64
CA ARG A 75 10.85 10.52 -16.72
C ARG A 75 9.42 10.24 -16.24
N GLN A 76 8.51 10.04 -17.18
CA GLN A 76 7.14 9.58 -16.91
C GLN A 76 7.12 8.20 -16.24
N GLU A 77 6.12 7.99 -15.38
CA GLU A 77 5.78 6.74 -14.70
C GLU A 77 5.47 5.61 -15.68
N ASP A 78 5.71 4.38 -15.24
CA ASP A 78 5.34 3.17 -16.00
C ASP A 78 3.86 2.84 -15.77
N ALA A 79 3.35 3.13 -14.58
CA ALA A 79 1.94 2.98 -14.23
C ALA A 79 1.47 3.98 -13.17
N GLU A 80 0.19 4.33 -13.21
CA GLU A 80 -0.55 4.97 -12.13
C GLU A 80 -1.55 3.97 -11.54
N LEU A 81 -1.59 3.85 -10.22
CA LEU A 81 -2.51 3.00 -9.48
C LEU A 81 -3.35 3.88 -8.55
N ILE A 82 -4.67 3.84 -8.71
CA ILE A 82 -5.62 4.58 -7.88
C ILE A 82 -6.32 3.56 -6.99
N MET A 83 -6.05 3.60 -5.68
CA MET A 83 -6.67 2.69 -4.72
C MET A 83 -7.79 3.36 -3.95
N PHE A 84 -8.90 2.65 -3.85
CA PHE A 84 -10.07 3.02 -3.07
C PHE A 84 -10.05 2.20 -1.78
N ARG A 85 -10.04 2.88 -0.64
CA ARG A 85 -9.76 2.29 0.67
C ARG A 85 -10.84 2.62 1.68
N GLN A 86 -11.36 1.58 2.34
CA GLN A 86 -12.32 1.72 3.43
C GLN A 86 -11.60 1.59 4.77
N VAL A 87 -11.36 2.72 5.45
CA VAL A 87 -10.63 2.74 6.74
C VAL A 87 -11.53 2.34 7.91
N LYS A 88 -12.81 2.71 7.90
CA LYS A 88 -13.79 2.35 8.93
C LYS A 88 -15.15 2.15 8.31
N GLN A 89 -15.90 1.14 8.76
CA GLN A 89 -17.32 1.01 8.45
C GLN A 89 -17.98 2.35 8.83
N HIS A 90 -18.59 3.06 7.87
CA HIS A 90 -19.20 4.40 7.99
C HIS A 90 -18.31 5.65 7.76
N MET A 91 -17.02 5.53 7.50
CA MET A 91 -16.25 6.66 6.95
C MET A 91 -16.35 6.72 5.42
N PRO A 92 -16.23 7.90 4.80
CA PRO A 92 -16.06 8.00 3.37
C PRO A 92 -14.84 7.18 2.92
N GLU A 93 -14.98 6.53 1.78
CA GLU A 93 -13.88 5.84 1.11
C GLU A 93 -12.77 6.86 0.79
N LYS A 94 -11.53 6.47 1.07
CA LYS A 94 -10.36 7.28 0.72
C LYS A 94 -9.84 6.84 -0.63
N THR A 95 -9.56 7.80 -1.50
CA THR A 95 -8.86 7.56 -2.76
C THR A 95 -7.41 8.00 -2.61
N ILE A 96 -6.47 7.10 -2.89
CA ILE A 96 -5.05 7.40 -2.88
C ILE A 96 -4.46 7.02 -4.24
N GLN A 97 -3.70 7.93 -4.82
CA GLN A 97 -3.04 7.76 -6.11
C GLN A 97 -1.56 7.41 -5.88
N TYR A 98 -1.08 6.44 -6.65
CA TYR A 98 0.29 5.96 -6.62
C TYR A 98 0.87 6.03 -8.02
N ARG A 99 1.95 6.78 -8.19
CA ARG A 99 2.74 6.76 -9.42
C ARG A 99 3.89 5.79 -9.25
N ILE A 100 4.09 4.89 -10.21
CA ILE A 100 4.94 3.72 -10.08
C ILE A 100 5.97 3.71 -11.19
N TRP A 101 7.23 3.57 -10.80
CA TRP A 101 8.37 3.33 -11.68
C TRP A 101 8.93 1.96 -11.36
N PHE A 102 8.87 1.06 -12.33
CA PHE A 102 9.62 -0.18 -12.26
C PHE A 102 11.05 0.12 -12.70
N GLU A 103 11.96 0.02 -11.75
CA GLU A 103 13.38 0.13 -12.05
C GLU A 103 13.82 -1.11 -12.86
N HIS A 104 15.01 -1.09 -13.46
CA HIS A 104 15.53 -2.25 -14.19
C HIS A 104 15.35 -3.56 -13.41
N ALA A 105 15.22 -4.68 -14.14
CA ALA A 105 14.75 -5.99 -13.65
C ALA A 105 15.41 -6.53 -12.36
N ASP A 106 16.52 -5.95 -11.92
CA ASP A 106 17.29 -6.35 -10.74
C ASP A 106 17.17 -5.42 -9.53
N VAL A 107 16.55 -4.25 -9.65
CA VAL A 107 16.57 -3.21 -8.60
C VAL A 107 15.31 -3.23 -7.74
N GLY A 108 14.13 -3.08 -8.34
CA GLY A 108 12.89 -2.94 -7.58
C GLY A 108 11.91 -1.97 -8.21
N ALA A 109 11.13 -1.28 -7.38
CA ALA A 109 10.23 -0.23 -7.83
C ALA A 109 10.26 0.97 -6.89
N THR A 110 10.11 2.15 -7.49
CA THR A 110 9.91 3.42 -6.79
C THR A 110 8.44 3.82 -6.91
N ILE A 111 7.82 4.18 -5.80
CA ILE A 111 6.39 4.50 -5.72
C ILE A 111 6.24 5.88 -5.08
N ILE A 112 5.41 6.74 -5.64
CA ILE A 112 5.06 8.03 -5.04
C ILE A 112 3.58 8.04 -4.71
N SER A 113 3.22 8.23 -3.45
CA SER A 113 1.83 8.35 -3.02
C SER A 113 1.34 9.79 -3.07
N SER A 114 0.04 9.97 -3.26
CA SER A 114 -0.65 11.23 -2.97
C SER A 114 -0.96 11.41 -1.48
N ASP A 115 -0.79 10.37 -0.66
CA ASP A 115 -0.96 10.47 0.80
C ASP A 115 0.28 11.14 1.43
N PRO A 116 0.11 12.24 2.20
CA PRO A 116 1.22 12.93 2.88
C PRO A 116 2.05 12.04 3.83
N GLU A 117 1.45 10.99 4.38
CA GLU A 117 2.17 10.05 5.26
C GLU A 117 2.97 8.99 4.47
N GLU A 118 2.71 8.83 3.17
CA GLU A 118 3.31 7.82 2.28
C GLU A 118 4.08 8.45 1.09
N ASN A 119 4.76 9.58 1.26
CA ASN A 119 5.40 10.36 0.18
C ASN A 119 6.13 9.55 -0.92
N ILE A 120 7.32 9.00 -0.63
CA ILE A 120 8.09 8.14 -1.55
C ILE A 120 8.36 6.78 -0.91
N GLY A 121 8.11 5.72 -1.65
CA GLY A 121 8.25 4.34 -1.24
C GLY A 121 9.17 3.57 -2.16
N THR A 122 9.88 2.59 -1.61
CA THR A 122 10.67 1.64 -2.40
C THR A 122 10.22 0.22 -2.14
N LEU A 123 10.27 -0.61 -3.18
CA LEU A 123 10.06 -2.05 -3.11
C LEU A 123 11.31 -2.76 -3.59
N ASN A 124 11.66 -3.86 -2.94
CA ASN A 124 12.71 -4.74 -3.43
C ASN A 124 12.29 -5.44 -4.74
N LYS A 125 13.25 -6.05 -5.42
CA LYS A 125 13.06 -6.79 -6.68
C LYS A 125 11.87 -7.77 -6.68
N ASN A 126 11.76 -8.62 -5.66
CA ASN A 126 10.75 -9.70 -5.65
C ASN A 126 9.33 -9.16 -5.45
N ASP A 127 9.18 -8.21 -4.54
CA ASP A 127 7.89 -7.57 -4.28
C ASP A 127 7.49 -6.63 -5.43
N ALA A 128 8.46 -5.93 -6.02
CA ALA A 128 8.26 -5.14 -7.24
C ALA A 128 7.82 -6.01 -8.42
N LYS A 129 8.41 -7.19 -8.59
CA LYS A 129 7.99 -8.13 -9.62
C LYS A 129 6.55 -8.60 -9.41
N THR A 130 6.19 -8.88 -8.15
CA THR A 130 4.82 -9.24 -7.79
C THR A 130 3.85 -8.09 -8.11
N LEU A 131 4.22 -6.84 -7.83
CA LEU A 131 3.43 -5.67 -8.19
C LEU A 131 3.28 -5.52 -9.71
N GLU A 132 4.36 -5.72 -10.45
CA GLU A 132 4.37 -5.69 -11.92
C GLU A 132 3.38 -6.74 -12.47
N ASP A 133 3.45 -7.97 -11.99
CA ASP A 133 2.57 -9.05 -12.47
C ASP A 133 1.09 -8.76 -12.16
N ILE A 134 0.78 -8.13 -11.02
CA ILE A 134 -0.58 -7.64 -10.69
C ILE A 134 -1.02 -6.54 -11.67
N ILE A 135 -0.18 -5.53 -11.90
CA ILE A 135 -0.49 -4.36 -12.74
C ILE A 135 -0.69 -4.76 -14.20
N TYR A 136 0.22 -5.57 -14.73
CA TYR A 136 0.18 -6.01 -16.12
C TYR A 136 -0.72 -7.25 -16.32
N GLN A 137 -1.20 -7.87 -15.23
CA GLN A 137 -2.01 -9.10 -15.22
C GLN A 137 -1.32 -10.26 -15.96
N LYS A 138 -0.08 -10.55 -15.56
CA LYS A 138 0.76 -11.62 -16.12
C LYS A 138 0.58 -12.94 -15.38
#